data_AF-X1SY45-F1
#
_entry.id   AF-X1SY45-F1
#
_cell.length_a   1.000
_cell.length_b   1.000
_cell.length_c   1.000
_cell.angle_alpha   90.00
_cell.angle_beta   90.00
_cell.angle_gamma   90.00
#
_symmetry.space_group_name_H-M   'P 1'
#
loop_
_entity.id
_entity.type
_entity.pdbx_description
1 polymer ?
#
loop_
_entity_poly.entity_id
_entity_poly.type
_entity_poly.pdbx_seq_one_letter_code
_entity_poly.pdbx_strand_id
1 'polypeptide(L)'
;MQGGYHETCGPDHTYNIGGVGVSQTHKYGEFQKLNYGIRGYIGQDWNGGKVTVYGVNPYIKYDFRLIGIGGGGHLGNLIFDGDELNLFPQLDLRLGPYDIFFVEAQLADHFPGSWPATVFKLGIGTGFELKDGTSLRFGISDAGFYLNPYIPIENGLVVDPFFSYGDKSTYQIGLRLHYRLNYK
;
A
#
# COMPACT_ATOMS: atom_id res chain seq x y z
N MET A 1 -4.07 -5.15 9.78
CA MET A 1 -2.65 -4.83 9.66
C MET A 1 -2.17 -4.40 11.02
N GLN A 2 -1.05 -4.92 11.46
CA GLN A 2 -0.46 -4.63 12.75
C GLN A 2 0.99 -4.19 12.53
N GLY A 3 1.45 -3.25 13.33
CA GLY A 3 2.84 -2.82 13.26
C GLY A 3 3.23 -1.96 14.44
N GLY A 4 4.47 -1.49 14.40
CA GLY A 4 5.00 -0.48 15.29
C GLY A 4 5.90 0.47 14.52
N TYR A 5 6.10 1.66 15.09
CA TYR A 5 7.03 2.66 14.60
C TYR A 5 7.61 3.46 15.76
N HIS A 6 8.78 4.07 15.52
CA HIS A 6 9.40 5.01 16.44
C HIS A 6 9.22 6.44 15.91
N GLU A 7 8.72 7.35 16.73
CA GLU A 7 8.67 8.78 16.40
C GLU A 7 10.08 9.39 16.42
N THR A 8 10.31 10.45 15.64
CA THR A 8 11.67 11.05 15.54
C THR A 8 12.13 11.63 16.89
N CYS A 9 11.18 12.15 17.66
CA CYS A 9 11.42 12.79 18.96
C CYS A 9 10.48 12.22 20.05
N GLY A 10 9.92 11.04 19.85
CA GLY A 10 8.85 10.48 20.67
C GLY A 10 9.09 9.03 21.09
N PRO A 11 8.12 8.42 21.79
CA PRO A 11 8.20 7.03 22.23
C PRO A 11 7.86 6.05 21.09
N ASP A 12 7.91 4.76 21.40
CA ASP A 12 7.46 3.70 20.48
C ASP A 12 5.94 3.62 20.44
N HIS A 13 5.41 3.48 19.23
CA HIS A 13 3.99 3.27 18.98
C HIS A 13 3.75 1.86 18.46
N THR A 14 2.57 1.33 18.79
CA THR A 14 2.03 0.14 18.13
C THR A 14 0.66 0.46 17.58
N TYR A 15 0.30 -0.13 16.45
CA TYR A 15 -0.99 0.11 15.83
C TYR A 15 -1.62 -1.19 15.32
N ASN A 16 -2.94 -1.18 15.24
CA ASN A 16 -3.71 -2.21 14.54
C ASN A 16 -4.84 -1.55 13.76
N ILE A 17 -4.78 -1.71 12.44
CA ILE A 17 -5.69 -1.07 11.50
C ILE A 17 -6.29 -2.12 10.57
N GLY A 18 -7.62 -2.12 10.48
CA GLY A 18 -8.39 -2.87 9.51
C GLY A 18 -8.93 -1.94 8.43
N GLY A 19 -9.30 -2.51 7.29
CA GLY A 19 -9.92 -1.74 6.23
C GLY A 19 -10.64 -2.59 5.22
N VAL A 20 -11.53 -1.95 4.47
CA VAL A 20 -12.23 -2.51 3.31
C VAL A 20 -12.06 -1.59 2.11
N GLY A 21 -12.01 -2.13 0.90
CA GLY A 21 -11.84 -1.32 -0.30
C GLY A 21 -12.53 -1.96 -1.49
N VAL A 22 -12.94 -1.11 -2.43
CA VAL A 22 -13.52 -1.53 -3.71
C VAL A 22 -12.73 -0.85 -4.82
N SER A 23 -12.37 -1.61 -5.84
CA SER A 23 -11.67 -1.10 -7.00
C SER A 23 -12.19 -1.72 -8.30
N GLN A 24 -11.99 -1.00 -9.38
CA GLN A 24 -12.31 -1.42 -10.73
C GLN A 24 -11.04 -1.35 -11.58
N THR A 25 -10.83 -2.36 -12.42
CA THR A 25 -9.69 -2.41 -13.34
C THR A 25 -10.21 -2.49 -14.77
N HIS A 26 -9.78 -1.55 -15.62
CA HIS A 26 -10.01 -1.59 -17.06
C HIS A 26 -8.69 -1.89 -17.76
N LYS A 27 -8.69 -2.87 -18.67
CA LYS A 27 -7.55 -3.17 -19.52
C LYS A 27 -7.78 -2.55 -20.90
N TYR A 28 -6.79 -1.82 -21.42
CA TYR A 28 -6.81 -1.29 -22.78
C TYR A 28 -5.69 -1.98 -23.59
N GLY A 29 -6.07 -2.98 -24.38
CA GLY A 29 -5.11 -3.85 -25.07
C GLY A 29 -4.33 -4.75 -24.11
N GLU A 30 -3.14 -5.20 -24.53
CA GLU A 30 -2.34 -6.17 -23.76
C GLU A 30 -1.58 -5.54 -22.58
N PHE A 31 -1.21 -4.27 -22.71
CA PHE A 31 -0.17 -3.66 -21.86
C PHE A 31 -0.61 -2.43 -21.07
N GLN A 32 -1.88 -2.02 -21.17
CA GLN A 32 -2.39 -0.84 -20.47
C GLN A 32 -3.47 -1.24 -19.49
N LYS A 33 -3.37 -0.77 -18.25
CA LYS A 33 -4.32 -1.05 -17.18
C LYS A 33 -4.62 0.24 -16.42
N LEU A 34 -5.90 0.58 -16.32
CA LEU A 34 -6.39 1.65 -15.46
C LEU A 34 -7.08 1.00 -14.25
N ASN A 35 -6.55 1.24 -13.06
CA ASN A 35 -7.16 0.83 -11.80
C ASN A 35 -7.59 2.07 -11.03
N TYR A 36 -8.82 2.10 -10.53
CA TYR A 36 -9.26 3.15 -9.61
C TYR A 36 -10.14 2.54 -8.54
N GLY A 37 -10.20 3.17 -7.39
CA GLY A 37 -10.96 2.65 -6.29
C GLY A 37 -11.04 3.59 -5.11
N ILE A 38 -11.75 3.12 -4.09
CA ILE A 38 -11.83 3.77 -2.80
C ILE A 38 -11.57 2.73 -1.71
N ARG A 39 -10.78 3.14 -0.73
CA ARG A 39 -10.34 2.32 0.40
C ARG A 39 -10.77 3.01 1.69
N GLY A 40 -11.43 2.31 2.60
CA GLY A 40 -11.76 2.79 3.94
C GLY A 40 -11.01 2.00 4.99
N TYR A 41 -10.54 2.66 6.05
CA TYR A 41 -9.82 2.01 7.13
C TYR A 41 -10.17 2.63 8.49
N ILE A 42 -10.05 1.81 9.53
CA ILE A 42 -10.23 2.17 10.93
C ILE A 42 -9.31 1.32 11.80
N GLY A 43 -8.78 1.90 12.85
CA GLY A 43 -7.95 1.20 13.80
C GLY A 43 -7.56 2.03 14.99
N GLN A 44 -6.58 1.52 15.72
CA GLN A 44 -6.09 2.13 16.95
C GLN A 44 -4.58 2.25 16.87
N ASP A 45 -4.09 3.37 17.38
CA ASP A 45 -2.70 3.63 17.67
C ASP A 45 -2.50 3.71 19.20
N TRP A 46 -1.43 3.10 19.69
CA TRP A 46 -1.12 2.94 21.11
C TRP A 46 0.24 3.51 21.44
N ASN A 47 0.24 4.57 22.25
CA ASN A 47 1.42 5.15 22.90
C ASN A 47 1.00 5.80 24.22
N GLY A 48 1.03 5.05 25.32
CA GLY A 48 0.58 5.53 26.64
C GLY A 48 -0.93 5.85 26.74
N GLY A 49 -1.64 5.94 25.61
CA GLY A 49 -3.07 6.14 25.43
C GLY A 49 -3.55 5.47 24.13
N LYS A 50 -4.87 5.51 23.87
CA LYS A 50 -5.49 4.95 22.66
C LYS A 50 -5.99 6.08 21.77
N VAL A 51 -5.48 6.20 20.56
CA VAL A 51 -6.01 7.13 19.55
C VAL A 51 -6.68 6.33 18.44
N THR A 52 -7.87 6.78 18.00
CA THR A 52 -8.59 6.11 16.92
C THR A 52 -8.20 6.72 15.59
N VAL A 53 -7.61 5.92 14.72
CA VAL A 53 -7.23 6.28 13.35
C VAL A 53 -8.34 5.82 12.42
N TYR A 54 -8.80 6.67 11.51
CA TYR A 54 -9.76 6.28 10.49
C TYR A 54 -9.64 7.17 9.26
N GLY A 55 -10.01 6.65 8.10
CA GLY A 55 -10.02 7.46 6.90
C GLY A 55 -10.53 6.74 5.68
N VAL A 56 -10.62 7.52 4.61
CA VAL A 56 -10.93 7.07 3.26
C VAL A 56 -9.80 7.48 2.33
N ASN A 57 -9.54 6.65 1.34
CA ASN A 57 -8.46 6.82 0.39
C ASN A 57 -8.96 6.50 -1.03
N PRO A 58 -9.48 7.50 -1.76
CA PRO A 58 -9.68 7.39 -3.19
C PRO A 58 -8.33 7.39 -3.90
N TYR A 59 -8.22 6.56 -4.94
CA TYR A 59 -6.98 6.45 -5.71
C TYR A 59 -7.25 6.05 -7.17
N ILE A 60 -6.28 6.36 -8.02
CA ILE A 60 -6.23 6.02 -9.44
C ILE A 60 -4.79 5.62 -9.80
N LYS A 61 -4.63 4.58 -10.60
CA LYS A 61 -3.36 4.08 -11.12
C LYS A 61 -3.51 3.75 -12.58
N TYR A 62 -2.52 4.14 -13.36
CA TYR A 62 -2.43 3.86 -14.77
C TYR A 62 -1.08 3.23 -15.10
N ASP A 63 -1.13 1.97 -15.50
CA ASP A 63 0.01 1.13 -15.78
C ASP A 63 0.09 0.85 -17.27
N PHE A 64 1.10 1.42 -17.93
CA PHE A 64 1.63 0.91 -19.19
C PHE A 64 2.64 -0.20 -18.91
N ARG A 65 3.05 -0.97 -19.93
CA ARG A 65 4.11 -1.99 -19.72
C ARG A 65 5.33 -1.39 -19.02
N LEU A 66 5.90 -0.32 -19.58
CA LEU A 66 7.18 0.26 -19.15
C LEU A 66 7.08 1.35 -18.08
N ILE A 67 5.92 1.97 -17.89
CA ILE A 67 5.74 3.05 -16.93
C ILE A 67 4.40 2.88 -16.23
N GLY A 68 4.41 3.01 -14.90
CA GLY A 68 3.22 3.08 -14.08
C GLY A 68 3.21 4.40 -13.35
N ILE A 69 2.05 5.05 -13.31
CA ILE A 69 1.82 6.24 -12.51
C ILE A 69 0.54 6.06 -11.70
N GLY A 70 0.54 6.52 -10.47
CA GLY A 70 -0.63 6.48 -9.61
C GLY A 70 -0.68 7.66 -8.66
N GLY A 71 -1.91 8.00 -8.29
CA GLY A 71 -2.19 9.11 -7.39
C GLY A 71 -3.43 8.81 -6.55
N GLY A 72 -3.50 9.45 -5.40
CA GLY A 72 -4.64 9.38 -4.51
C GLY A 72 -4.47 10.33 -3.34
N GLY A 73 -5.28 10.15 -2.31
CA GLY A 73 -5.09 10.87 -1.06
C GLY A 73 -5.79 10.19 0.10
N HIS A 74 -5.25 10.32 1.29
CA HIS A 74 -5.85 9.87 2.53
C HIS A 74 -6.61 11.03 3.15
N LEU A 75 -7.87 10.80 3.52
CA LEU A 75 -8.76 11.77 4.14
C LEU A 75 -9.33 11.17 5.42
N GLY A 76 -9.17 11.82 6.57
CA GLY A 76 -9.69 11.32 7.84
C GLY A 76 -8.87 11.76 9.03
N ASN A 77 -8.97 11.04 10.14
CA ASN A 77 -8.11 11.27 11.30
C ASN A 77 -6.80 10.49 11.13
N LEU A 78 -5.77 11.16 10.61
CA LEU A 78 -4.43 10.61 10.42
C LEU A 78 -3.51 11.15 11.53
N ILE A 79 -2.64 10.31 12.07
CA ILE A 79 -1.67 10.70 13.12
C ILE A 79 -0.28 10.74 12.52
N PHE A 80 0.33 11.92 12.42
CA PHE A 80 1.69 12.08 11.93
C PHE A 80 2.54 12.80 12.98
N ASP A 81 3.49 12.08 13.59
CA ASP A 81 4.39 12.63 14.61
C ASP A 81 3.64 13.37 15.74
N GLY A 82 2.54 12.76 16.20
CA GLY A 82 1.65 13.33 17.21
C GLY A 82 0.61 14.37 16.74
N ASP A 83 0.72 14.88 15.51
CA ASP A 83 -0.20 15.88 14.96
C ASP A 83 -1.35 15.25 14.15
N GLU A 84 -2.55 15.82 14.28
CA GLU A 84 -3.71 15.45 13.47
C GLU A 84 -3.60 16.05 12.06
N LEU A 85 -3.55 15.18 11.05
CA LEU A 85 -3.56 15.57 9.65
C LEU A 85 -4.82 15.05 8.95
N ASN A 86 -5.57 15.95 8.33
CA ASN A 86 -6.85 15.58 7.69
C ASN A 86 -6.73 15.15 6.23
N LEU A 87 -5.60 15.45 5.57
CA LEU A 87 -5.35 15.14 4.17
C LEU A 87 -3.87 14.82 3.96
N PHE A 88 -3.58 13.69 3.31
CA PHE A 88 -2.23 13.35 2.87
C PHE A 88 -2.21 12.80 1.44
N PRO A 89 -1.35 13.27 0.52
CA PRO A 89 -1.32 12.79 -0.85
C PRO A 89 -0.71 11.39 -0.96
N GLN A 90 -1.22 10.60 -1.91
CA GLN A 90 -0.64 9.33 -2.30
C GLN A 90 -0.07 9.45 -3.71
N LEU A 91 1.13 8.93 -3.93
CA LEU A 91 1.78 8.87 -5.24
C LEU A 91 2.41 7.50 -5.46
N ASP A 92 2.41 7.04 -6.70
CA ASP A 92 3.02 5.79 -7.14
C ASP A 92 3.70 6.04 -8.48
N LEU A 93 4.98 5.68 -8.59
CA LEU A 93 5.74 5.71 -9.83
C LEU A 93 6.45 4.38 -10.01
N ARG A 94 6.30 3.79 -11.19
CA ARG A 94 6.99 2.57 -11.60
C ARG A 94 7.69 2.79 -12.92
N LEU A 95 8.93 2.34 -13.03
CA LEU A 95 9.71 2.34 -14.26
C LEU A 95 10.21 0.92 -14.57
N GLY A 96 9.99 0.47 -15.80
CA GLY A 96 10.33 -0.87 -16.28
C GLY A 96 9.10 -1.77 -16.53
N PRO A 97 9.23 -2.85 -17.31
CA PRO A 97 8.14 -3.78 -17.60
C PRO A 97 7.51 -4.38 -16.32
N TYR A 98 6.20 -4.18 -16.08
CA TYR A 98 5.53 -4.74 -14.88
C TYR A 98 5.59 -6.27 -14.84
N ASP A 99 5.70 -6.89 -16.01
CA ASP A 99 5.74 -8.33 -16.22
C ASP A 99 7.14 -8.90 -15.98
N ILE A 100 8.22 -8.13 -16.16
CA ILE A 100 9.58 -8.67 -16.11
C ILE A 100 10.33 -8.14 -14.89
N PHE A 101 10.66 -6.86 -14.90
CA PHE A 101 11.46 -6.22 -13.88
C PHE A 101 11.14 -4.73 -13.89
N PHE A 102 10.97 -4.16 -12.71
CA PHE A 102 10.71 -2.74 -12.55
C PHE A 102 11.33 -2.22 -11.27
N VAL A 103 11.56 -0.90 -11.25
CA VAL A 103 11.85 -0.13 -10.04
C VAL A 103 10.62 0.70 -9.71
N GLU A 104 10.36 0.92 -8.43
CA GLU A 104 9.21 1.67 -7.95
C GLU A 104 9.56 2.64 -6.83
N ALA A 105 8.82 3.74 -6.80
CA ALA A 105 8.78 4.71 -5.73
C ALA A 105 7.32 4.97 -5.36
N GLN A 106 6.98 4.83 -4.08
CA GLN A 106 5.62 5.00 -3.61
C GLN A 106 5.61 5.91 -2.38
N LEU A 107 4.66 6.84 -2.37
CA LEU A 107 4.34 7.72 -1.25
C LEU A 107 2.91 7.40 -0.80
N ALA A 108 2.75 7.08 0.49
CA ALA A 108 1.50 6.75 1.14
C ALA A 108 0.69 5.61 0.50
N ASP A 109 1.25 4.83 -0.42
CA ASP A 109 0.49 3.73 -1.04
C ASP A 109 0.61 2.43 -0.24
N HIS A 110 -0.07 2.39 0.88
CA HIS A 110 -0.28 1.17 1.65
C HIS A 110 -1.74 1.08 2.07
N PHE A 111 -2.25 -0.15 2.13
CA PHE A 111 -3.61 -0.44 2.55
C PHE A 111 -3.67 -1.76 3.33
N PRO A 112 -4.36 -1.79 4.48
CA PRO A 112 -4.97 -0.62 5.13
C PRO A 112 -3.94 0.46 5.49
N GLY A 113 -4.36 1.72 5.42
CA GLY A 113 -3.47 2.86 5.63
C GLY A 113 -3.09 2.89 7.11
N SER A 114 -1.96 2.30 7.49
CA SER A 114 -1.35 2.53 8.78
C SER A 114 -0.53 3.79 8.74
N TRP A 115 -1.22 4.92 8.84
CA TRP A 115 -0.53 6.15 9.15
C TRP A 115 -0.07 6.09 10.61
N PRO A 116 1.23 6.24 10.92
CA PRO A 116 2.30 6.86 10.12
C PRO A 116 3.40 5.93 9.53
N ALA A 117 3.23 4.60 9.43
CA ALA A 117 4.21 3.71 8.79
C ALA A 117 3.52 2.68 7.87
N THR A 118 3.80 2.55 6.58
CA THR A 118 4.95 3.01 5.77
C THR A 118 4.59 4.15 4.82
N VAL A 119 5.09 5.36 5.07
CA VAL A 119 4.85 6.54 4.22
C VAL A 119 5.61 6.47 2.91
N PHE A 120 6.84 5.97 2.89
CA PHE A 120 7.66 5.99 1.68
C PHE A 120 8.24 4.61 1.41
N LYS A 121 8.16 4.17 0.16
CA LYS A 121 8.75 2.92 -0.31
C LYS A 121 9.58 3.17 -1.56
N LEU A 122 10.79 2.62 -1.57
CA LEU A 122 11.62 2.46 -2.76
C LEU A 122 11.94 1.00 -2.91
N GLY A 123 11.70 0.46 -4.09
CA GLY A 123 11.94 -0.96 -4.30
C GLY A 123 12.10 -1.33 -5.74
N ILE A 124 12.27 -2.62 -5.92
CA ILE A 124 12.25 -3.28 -7.21
C ILE A 124 11.23 -4.40 -7.16
N GLY A 125 10.77 -4.80 -8.33
CA GLY A 125 9.83 -5.89 -8.43
C GLY A 125 9.91 -6.62 -9.75
N THR A 126 9.24 -7.77 -9.79
CA THR A 126 9.14 -8.64 -10.97
C THR A 126 7.74 -9.20 -11.08
N GLY A 127 7.26 -9.36 -12.31
CA GLY A 127 6.01 -10.06 -12.61
C GLY A 127 6.20 -11.51 -13.01
N PHE A 128 7.45 -12.02 -13.02
CA PHE A 128 7.79 -13.38 -13.46
C PHE A 128 7.28 -13.75 -14.86
N GLU A 129 7.14 -12.75 -15.74
CA GLU A 129 6.52 -12.84 -17.07
C GLU A 129 5.06 -13.34 -17.05
N LEU A 130 4.42 -13.34 -15.87
CA LEU A 130 3.05 -13.79 -15.71
C LEU A 130 2.06 -12.72 -16.18
N LYS A 131 1.10 -13.14 -17.01
CA LYS A 131 0.07 -12.25 -17.57
C LYS A 131 -1.13 -12.03 -16.64
N ASP A 132 -1.25 -12.81 -15.58
CA ASP A 132 -2.33 -12.76 -14.58
C ASP A 132 -2.27 -11.53 -13.66
N GLY A 133 -1.12 -10.84 -13.66
CA GLY A 133 -0.82 -9.69 -12.82
C GLY A 133 -0.10 -10.05 -11.52
N THR A 134 0.32 -11.29 -11.34
CA THR A 134 1.19 -11.71 -10.24
C THR A 134 2.46 -10.87 -10.24
N SER A 135 2.87 -10.40 -9.05
CA SER A 135 4.16 -9.72 -8.90
C SER A 135 4.74 -9.92 -7.52
N LEU A 136 6.06 -9.80 -7.42
CA LEU A 136 6.78 -9.72 -6.16
C LEU A 136 7.52 -8.39 -6.10
N ARG A 137 7.33 -7.65 -5.01
CA ARG A 137 8.02 -6.38 -4.74
C ARG A 137 8.84 -6.53 -3.49
N PHE A 138 10.05 -5.98 -3.51
CA PHE A 138 10.91 -5.87 -2.33
C PHE A 138 11.72 -4.59 -2.38
N GLY A 139 12.08 -4.07 -1.21
CA GLY A 139 12.81 -2.82 -1.16
C GLY A 139 13.00 -2.30 0.25
N ILE A 140 13.17 -0.99 0.34
CA ILE A 140 13.29 -0.24 1.59
C ILE A 140 12.07 0.66 1.76
N SER A 141 11.71 0.86 3.01
CA SER A 141 10.67 1.78 3.45
C SER A 141 11.13 2.51 4.71
N ASP A 142 10.35 3.49 5.14
CA ASP A 142 10.49 4.11 6.45
C ASP A 142 10.37 3.09 7.61
N ALA A 143 9.69 1.95 7.40
CA ALA A 143 9.66 0.86 8.38
C ALA A 143 10.76 -0.20 8.18
N GLY A 144 11.77 0.06 7.33
CA GLY A 144 12.86 -0.87 7.02
C GLY A 144 12.64 -1.66 5.74
N PHE A 145 13.23 -2.86 5.64
CA PHE A 145 13.09 -3.70 4.45
C PHE A 145 11.66 -4.19 4.31
N TYR A 146 11.11 -4.19 3.10
CA TYR A 146 9.77 -4.70 2.85
C TYR A 146 9.73 -5.80 1.79
N LEU A 147 8.70 -6.64 1.90
CA LEU A 147 8.32 -7.68 0.95
C LEU A 147 6.80 -7.59 0.74
N ASN A 148 6.38 -7.48 -0.51
CA ASN A 148 4.98 -7.32 -0.87
C ASN A 148 4.63 -8.16 -2.11
N PRO A 149 4.30 -9.45 -1.92
CA PRO A 149 3.75 -10.27 -2.99
C PRO A 149 2.34 -9.81 -3.34
N TYR A 150 2.02 -9.82 -4.62
CA TYR A 150 0.68 -9.56 -5.14
C TYR A 150 0.28 -10.77 -5.97
N ILE A 151 -0.68 -11.55 -5.47
CA ILE A 151 -1.04 -12.86 -6.02
C ILE A 151 -2.52 -12.85 -6.36
N PRO A 152 -2.86 -12.61 -7.63
CA PRO A 152 -4.20 -12.82 -8.12
C PRO A 152 -4.56 -14.31 -8.15
N ILE A 153 -5.73 -14.64 -7.62
CA ILE A 153 -6.32 -15.97 -7.61
C ILE A 153 -7.42 -16.02 -8.68
N GLU A 154 -7.81 -17.23 -9.09
CA GLU A 154 -8.98 -17.48 -9.93
C GLU A 154 -10.24 -16.79 -9.36
N ASN A 155 -11.16 -16.40 -10.24
CA ASN A 155 -12.40 -15.66 -9.93
C ASN A 155 -12.22 -14.20 -9.51
N GLY A 156 -11.04 -13.61 -9.74
CA GLY A 156 -10.82 -12.18 -9.53
C GLY A 156 -10.43 -11.79 -8.12
N LEU A 157 -10.38 -12.74 -7.16
CA LEU A 157 -9.80 -12.52 -5.84
C LEU A 157 -8.29 -12.24 -5.98
N VAL A 158 -7.76 -11.41 -5.09
CA VAL A 158 -6.32 -11.15 -4.99
C VAL A 158 -5.91 -11.18 -3.53
N VAL A 159 -4.77 -11.82 -3.29
CA VAL A 159 -4.09 -11.86 -2.00
C VAL A 159 -2.84 -11.00 -2.10
N ASP A 160 -2.74 -10.01 -1.23
CA ASP A 160 -1.68 -8.99 -1.25
C ASP A 160 -1.14 -8.83 0.18
N PRO A 161 -0.31 -9.79 0.65
CA PRO A 161 0.36 -9.71 1.94
C PRO A 161 1.45 -8.64 1.90
N PHE A 162 1.69 -7.99 3.03
CA PHE A 162 2.72 -6.99 3.20
C PHE A 162 3.51 -7.28 4.46
N PHE A 163 4.84 -7.29 4.34
CA PHE A 163 5.76 -7.42 5.45
C PHE A 163 6.77 -6.30 5.35
N SER A 164 7.02 -5.61 6.45
CA SER A 164 8.15 -4.69 6.60
C SER A 164 8.78 -4.85 7.97
N TYR A 165 10.11 -4.77 8.01
CA TYR A 165 10.89 -4.94 9.23
C TYR A 165 12.16 -4.10 9.17
N GLY A 166 12.31 -3.22 10.16
CA GLY A 166 13.53 -2.45 10.41
C GLY A 166 14.19 -2.95 11.69
N ASP A 167 13.46 -2.88 12.79
CA ASP A 167 13.91 -3.30 14.12
C ASP A 167 12.74 -3.79 15.00
N LYS A 168 12.98 -3.92 16.31
CA LYS A 168 11.97 -4.40 17.26
C LYS A 168 10.79 -3.43 17.46
N SER A 169 11.02 -2.15 17.26
CA SER A 169 10.03 -1.09 17.42
C SER A 169 9.40 -0.70 16.09
N THR A 170 10.06 -1.02 14.97
CA THR A 170 9.68 -0.61 13.62
C THR A 170 9.45 -1.84 12.72
N TYR A 171 8.17 -2.23 12.59
CA TYR A 171 7.75 -3.36 11.76
C TYR A 171 6.29 -3.22 11.32
N GLN A 172 5.90 -3.93 10.27
CA GLN A 172 4.53 -3.92 9.76
C GLN A 172 4.18 -5.26 9.11
N ILE A 173 3.01 -5.80 9.46
CA ILE A 173 2.45 -7.01 8.85
C ILE A 173 1.00 -6.72 8.46
N GLY A 174 0.72 -6.91 7.18
CA GLY A 174 -0.58 -6.67 6.58
C GLY A 174 -1.02 -7.81 5.70
N LEU A 175 -2.33 -8.01 5.61
CA LEU A 175 -2.94 -8.82 4.59
C LEU A 175 -4.04 -7.99 3.95
N ARG A 176 -3.95 -7.82 2.64
CA ARG A 176 -5.01 -7.24 1.82
C ARG A 176 -5.66 -8.33 1.00
N LEU A 177 -6.99 -8.28 0.99
CA LEU A 177 -7.83 -9.07 0.11
C LEU A 177 -8.66 -8.09 -0.71
N HIS A 178 -8.64 -8.23 -2.03
CA HIS A 178 -9.48 -7.43 -2.91
C HIS A 178 -10.06 -8.25 -4.04
N TYR A 179 -11.23 -7.82 -4.52
CA TYR A 179 -11.95 -8.47 -5.60
C TYR A 179 -11.89 -7.60 -6.86
N ARG A 180 -11.36 -8.16 -7.96
CA ARG A 180 -11.23 -7.51 -9.26
C ARG A 180 -12.51 -7.69 -10.06
N LEU A 181 -13.40 -6.70 -9.98
CA LEU A 181 -14.60 -6.64 -10.83
C LEU A 181 -14.20 -6.56 -12.31
N ASN A 182 -14.84 -7.37 -13.16
CA ASN A 182 -14.66 -7.41 -14.62
C ASN A 182 -13.25 -7.79 -15.12
N TYR A 183 -12.50 -8.59 -14.36
CA TYR A 183 -11.24 -9.16 -14.85
C TYR A 183 -11.52 -10.31 -15.83
N LYS A 184 -11.55 -10.00 -17.12
CA LYS A 184 -11.46 -10.98 -18.22
C LYS A 184 -10.05 -10.99 -18.82
#